data_AF-Q93XB5-F1
#
_entry.id   AF-Q93XB5-F1
#
_cell.length_a   1.000
_cell.length_b   1.000
_cell.length_c   1.000
_cell.angle_alpha   90.00
_cell.angle_beta   90.00
_cell.angle_gamma   90.00
#
_symmetry.space_group_name_H-M   'P 1'
#
loop_
_entity.id
_entity.type
_entity.pdbx_description
1 polymer ?
#
loop_
_entity_poly.entity_id
_entity_poly.type
_entity_poly.pdbx_seq_one_letter_code
_entity_poly.pdbx_strand_id
1 'polypeptide(L)'
;KASKSPEMLEPLSRGVAQGVSEKRFRQATAEPAYPWTNDMLSQQRTSFHFQPQENWMNDPNGPLFHMGWYHLFYQYNPDSAIWGNITWGHAISTDLINWLHLPFAMQPDQWYDINGVWTGSATILPDGKIVMLYTGDTDDLVQVQNLAYPANLSDPLLLDWIKYPDNPVMFPPPGIGST
;
A
#
# COMPACT_ATOMS: atom_id res chain seq x y z
N LYS A 1 37.91 -11.99 30.76
CA LYS A 1 37.27 -11.45 29.52
C LYS A 1 35.76 -11.49 29.76
N ALA A 2 35.14 -10.34 30.00
CA ALA A 2 33.70 -10.26 30.24
C ALA A 2 32.94 -10.51 28.94
N SER A 3 32.00 -11.45 28.96
CA SER A 3 31.05 -11.69 27.87
C SER A 3 30.11 -10.49 27.80
N LYS A 4 30.12 -9.75 26.68
CA LYS A 4 29.09 -8.75 26.41
C LYS A 4 27.80 -9.50 26.05
N SER A 5 26.73 -9.21 26.77
CA SER A 5 25.36 -9.58 26.41
C SER A 5 25.10 -9.15 24.95
N PRO A 6 24.33 -9.93 24.16
CA PRO A 6 23.92 -9.48 22.86
C PRO A 6 23.11 -8.20 23.02
N GLU A 7 23.49 -7.16 22.29
CA GLU A 7 22.73 -5.92 22.23
C GLU A 7 21.37 -6.25 21.62
N MET A 8 20.29 -6.10 22.41
CA MET A 8 18.95 -6.22 21.85
C MET A 8 18.77 -5.07 20.88
N LEU A 9 18.88 -5.35 19.59
CA LEU A 9 18.40 -4.45 18.55
C LEU A 9 16.89 -4.35 18.70
N GLU A 10 16.45 -3.32 19.43
CA GLU A 10 15.09 -2.81 19.33
C GLU A 10 14.83 -2.53 17.85
N PRO A 11 13.91 -3.25 17.17
CA PRO A 11 13.52 -2.83 15.84
C PRO A 11 12.87 -1.46 16.00
N LEU A 12 13.53 -0.42 15.48
CA LEU A 12 13.01 0.94 15.49
C LEU A 12 11.60 0.92 14.91
N SER A 13 10.62 1.29 15.73
CA SER A 13 9.24 1.53 15.30
C SER A 13 9.25 2.65 14.25
N ARG A 14 9.14 2.29 12.97
CA ARG A 14 9.03 3.26 11.87
C ARG A 14 7.56 3.51 11.55
N GLY A 15 6.89 4.19 12.46
CA GLY A 15 5.54 4.70 12.24
C GLY A 15 5.54 6.23 12.15
N VAL A 16 5.85 6.88 13.26
CA VAL A 16 5.76 8.33 13.40
C VAL A 16 6.67 9.08 12.43
N ALA A 17 7.90 8.59 12.22
CA ALA A 17 8.89 9.24 11.35
C ALA A 17 8.50 9.23 9.86
N GLN A 18 7.58 8.36 9.44
CA GLN A 18 7.07 8.29 8.06
C GLN A 18 5.58 8.67 8.00
N GLY A 19 5.07 9.39 8.99
CA GLY A 19 3.70 9.92 8.96
C GLY A 19 2.58 8.86 9.03
N VAL A 20 2.88 7.64 9.47
CA VAL A 20 1.89 6.58 9.71
C VAL A 20 1.72 6.32 11.21
N SER A 21 0.54 5.86 11.62
CA SER A 21 0.28 5.53 13.03
C SER A 21 1.30 4.53 13.57
N GLU A 22 1.82 4.79 14.77
CA GLU A 22 2.77 3.92 15.44
C GLU A 22 2.13 2.54 15.68
N LYS A 23 2.59 1.51 14.95
CA LYS A 23 2.19 0.14 15.23
C LYS A 23 3.03 -0.35 16.40
N ARG A 24 2.40 -0.48 17.58
CA ARG A 24 3.05 -1.05 18.76
C ARG A 24 3.47 -2.49 18.47
N PHE A 25 4.75 -2.70 18.23
CA PHE A 25 5.35 -4.00 18.46
C PHE A 25 5.42 -4.21 19.97
N ARG A 26 4.71 -5.20 20.50
CA ARG A 26 4.98 -5.64 21.87
C ARG A 26 6.38 -6.23 21.87
N GLN A 27 7.26 -5.66 22.68
CA GLN A 27 8.54 -6.27 23.01
C GLN A 27 8.28 -7.71 23.44
N ALA A 28 8.94 -8.67 22.79
CA ALA A 28 8.79 -10.07 23.15
C ALA A 28 9.19 -10.24 24.62
N THR A 29 8.21 -10.49 25.48
CA THR A 29 8.46 -10.86 26.87
C THR A 29 9.26 -12.16 26.88
N ALA A 30 10.09 -12.39 27.91
CA ALA A 30 10.86 -13.63 28.11
C ALA A 30 10.00 -14.91 28.26
N GLU A 31 8.68 -14.80 28.08
CA GLU A 31 7.76 -15.91 27.95
C GLU A 31 8.00 -16.65 26.63
N PRO A 32 7.94 -17.99 26.62
CA PRO A 32 8.04 -18.75 25.39
C PRO A 32 6.93 -18.31 24.43
N ALA A 33 7.29 -18.11 23.16
CA ALA A 33 6.33 -17.84 22.11
C ALA A 33 5.26 -18.95 22.09
N TYR A 34 4.01 -18.56 21.83
CA TYR A 34 2.93 -19.54 21.68
C TYR A 34 3.33 -20.57 20.60
N PRO A 35 3.20 -21.88 20.87
CA PRO A 35 3.66 -22.94 19.95
C PRO A 35 2.67 -23.13 18.80
N TRP A 36 2.64 -22.17 17.86
CA TRP A 36 1.78 -22.23 16.68
C TRP A 36 2.11 -23.44 15.81
N THR A 37 1.07 -24.15 15.36
CA THR A 37 1.20 -25.21 14.35
C THR A 37 0.75 -24.70 12.98
N ASN A 38 1.13 -25.41 11.91
CA ASN A 38 0.70 -25.08 10.55
C ASN A 38 -0.83 -25.10 10.40
N ASP A 39 -1.50 -26.06 11.04
CA ASP A 39 -2.96 -26.15 11.04
C ASP A 39 -3.58 -24.90 11.66
N MET A 40 -3.07 -24.47 12.81
CA MET A 40 -3.57 -23.27 13.50
C MET A 40 -3.36 -22.01 12.67
N LEU A 41 -2.22 -21.85 12.01
CA LEU A 41 -1.93 -20.69 11.16
C LEU A 41 -2.82 -20.69 9.91
N SER A 42 -3.01 -21.84 9.27
CA SER A 42 -3.85 -21.95 8.07
C SER A 42 -5.31 -21.58 8.34
N GLN A 43 -5.82 -21.90 9.54
CA GLN A 43 -7.18 -21.59 9.97
C GLN A 43 -7.44 -20.09 10.21
N GLN A 44 -6.40 -19.25 10.30
CA GLN A 44 -6.57 -17.81 10.54
C GLN A 44 -7.02 -17.04 9.30
N ARG A 45 -6.84 -17.60 8.09
CA ARG A 45 -7.29 -16.95 6.86
C ARG A 45 -8.82 -16.90 6.82
N THR A 46 -9.34 -15.73 6.48
CA THR A 46 -10.77 -15.53 6.38
C THR A 46 -11.33 -16.25 5.14
N SER A 47 -12.57 -16.74 5.22
CA SER A 47 -13.19 -17.45 4.10
C SER A 47 -13.89 -16.54 3.09
N PHE A 48 -14.26 -15.32 3.49
CA PHE A 48 -15.08 -14.41 2.66
C PHE A 48 -14.74 -12.92 2.81
N HIS A 49 -13.73 -12.55 3.62
CA HIS A 49 -13.23 -11.18 3.61
C HIS A 49 -12.12 -11.06 2.57
N PHE A 50 -12.03 -9.90 1.93
CA PHE A 50 -10.94 -9.64 1.00
C PHE A 50 -9.59 -9.65 1.74
N GLN A 51 -8.64 -10.40 1.20
CA GLN A 51 -7.21 -10.36 1.57
C GLN A 51 -6.37 -10.82 0.38
N PRO A 52 -5.14 -10.32 0.19
CA PRO A 52 -4.25 -10.83 -0.84
C PRO A 52 -3.91 -12.30 -0.59
N GLN A 53 -3.34 -12.95 -1.61
CA GLN A 53 -2.90 -14.35 -1.51
C GLN A 53 -1.91 -14.53 -0.34
N GLU A 54 -1.00 -13.59 -0.16
CA GLU A 54 0.01 -13.59 0.89
C GLU A 54 0.42 -12.16 1.27
N ASN A 55 1.40 -12.03 2.15
CA ASN A 55 2.03 -10.76 2.54
C ASN A 55 1.11 -9.71 3.20
N TRP A 56 1.64 -8.49 3.31
CA TRP A 56 1.02 -7.38 4.02
C TRP A 56 0.06 -6.59 3.14
N MET A 57 -1.11 -6.29 3.70
CA MET A 57 -2.08 -5.32 3.17
C MET A 57 -2.51 -4.35 4.26
N ASN A 58 -2.74 -3.08 3.89
CA ASN A 58 -3.39 -2.11 4.77
C ASN A 58 -4.50 -1.32 4.06
N ASP A 59 -4.26 -0.05 3.73
CA ASP A 59 -5.30 0.91 3.37
C ASP A 59 -5.99 0.51 2.06
N PRO A 60 -7.34 0.56 1.98
CA PRO A 60 -8.04 0.49 0.70
C PRO A 60 -7.76 1.77 -0.11
N ASN A 61 -7.52 1.62 -1.41
CA ASN A 61 -7.12 2.69 -2.30
C ASN A 61 -8.04 2.74 -3.52
N GLY A 62 -8.39 3.96 -3.93
CA GLY A 62 -9.25 4.27 -5.08
C GLY A 62 -10.38 3.29 -5.42
N PRO A 63 -11.28 2.90 -4.49
CA PRO A 63 -12.43 2.07 -4.84
C PRO A 63 -13.26 2.72 -5.95
N LEU A 64 -13.60 1.95 -6.98
CA LEU A 64 -14.14 2.47 -8.24
C LEU A 64 -15.13 1.46 -8.82
N PHE A 65 -16.20 1.93 -9.44
CA PHE A 65 -17.03 1.10 -10.32
C PHE A 65 -16.86 1.58 -11.76
N HIS A 66 -16.41 0.70 -12.66
CA HIS A 66 -16.14 1.00 -14.07
C HIS A 66 -16.55 -0.17 -14.95
N MET A 67 -17.30 0.11 -16.02
CA MET A 67 -17.69 -0.87 -17.05
C MET A 67 -18.21 -2.23 -16.51
N GLY A 68 -18.99 -2.20 -15.42
CA GLY A 68 -19.58 -3.41 -14.83
C GLY A 68 -18.73 -4.09 -13.76
N TRP A 69 -17.54 -3.56 -13.46
CA TRP A 69 -16.62 -4.10 -12.46
C TRP A 69 -16.44 -3.12 -11.30
N TYR A 70 -16.48 -3.65 -10.09
CA TYR A 70 -15.94 -2.99 -8.92
C TYR A 70 -14.44 -3.24 -8.88
N HIS A 71 -13.64 -2.19 -8.87
CA HIS A 71 -12.20 -2.23 -8.67
C HIS A 71 -11.89 -1.88 -7.21
N LEU A 72 -11.03 -2.68 -6.60
CA LEU A 72 -10.42 -2.43 -5.31
C LEU A 72 -8.91 -2.37 -5.52
N PHE A 73 -8.30 -1.26 -5.12
CA PHE A 73 -6.86 -1.15 -4.95
C PHE A 73 -6.54 -1.13 -3.47
N TYR A 74 -5.32 -1.47 -3.09
CA TYR A 74 -4.91 -1.53 -1.70
C TYR A 74 -3.40 -1.42 -1.56
N GLN A 75 -2.94 -0.79 -0.47
CA GLN A 75 -1.52 -0.82 -0.14
C GLN A 75 -1.08 -2.26 0.09
N TYR A 76 -0.01 -2.66 -0.58
CA TYR A 76 0.53 -4.02 -0.56
C TYR A 76 2.05 -3.98 -0.45
N ASN A 77 2.64 -4.91 0.32
CA ASN A 77 4.08 -5.16 0.29
C ASN A 77 4.34 -6.47 -0.49
N PRO A 78 4.98 -6.41 -1.66
CA PRO A 78 5.29 -7.62 -2.45
C PRO A 78 6.26 -8.59 -1.79
N ASP A 79 7.07 -8.13 -0.84
CA ASP A 79 8.22 -8.90 -0.34
C ASP A 79 8.04 -9.41 1.09
N SER A 80 7.03 -8.94 1.84
CA SER A 80 6.92 -9.27 3.26
C SER A 80 5.52 -9.14 3.86
N ALA A 81 5.32 -9.85 4.97
CA ALA A 81 4.12 -9.77 5.82
C ALA A 81 4.17 -8.60 6.83
N ILE A 82 5.05 -7.62 6.63
CA ILE A 82 5.13 -6.37 7.40
C ILE A 82 5.06 -5.16 6.47
N TRP A 83 4.77 -3.99 7.03
CA TRP A 83 4.74 -2.74 6.26
C TRP A 83 6.11 -2.40 5.66
N GLY A 84 6.13 -1.92 4.42
CA GLY A 84 7.32 -1.52 3.65
C GLY A 84 7.11 -1.77 2.16
N ASN A 85 7.96 -1.19 1.31
CA ASN A 85 7.91 -1.32 -0.16
C ASN A 85 6.48 -1.23 -0.74
N ILE A 86 5.77 -0.14 -0.40
CA ILE A 86 4.34 -0.06 -0.64
C ILE A 86 4.03 0.15 -2.13
N THR A 87 3.27 -0.78 -2.68
CA THR A 87 2.66 -0.75 -4.01
C THR A 87 1.14 -0.73 -3.90
N TRP A 88 0.44 -0.48 -5.02
CA TRP A 88 -1.00 -0.72 -5.09
C TRP A 88 -1.27 -2.08 -5.71
N GLY A 89 -1.72 -3.02 -4.89
CA GLY A 89 -2.38 -4.22 -5.37
C GLY A 89 -3.71 -3.90 -6.03
N HIS A 90 -4.20 -4.78 -6.90
CA HIS A 90 -5.43 -4.59 -7.67
C HIS A 90 -6.27 -5.86 -7.67
N ALA A 91 -7.58 -5.69 -7.44
CA ALA A 91 -8.56 -6.74 -7.61
C ALA A 91 -9.86 -6.19 -8.19
N ILE A 92 -10.61 -7.05 -8.86
CA ILE A 92 -11.94 -6.73 -9.40
C ILE A 92 -12.99 -7.71 -8.94
N SER A 93 -14.24 -7.25 -8.92
CA SER A 93 -15.41 -8.07 -8.59
C SER A 93 -16.63 -7.56 -9.34
N THR A 94 -17.60 -8.44 -9.61
CA THR A 94 -18.93 -8.05 -10.10
C THR A 94 -19.95 -7.88 -8.97
N ASP A 95 -19.65 -8.32 -7.75
CA ASP A 95 -20.61 -8.42 -6.64
C ASP A 95 -20.04 -7.96 -5.27
N LEU A 96 -18.81 -7.46 -5.23
CA LEU A 96 -18.05 -7.05 -4.04
C LEU A 96 -17.74 -8.20 -3.04
N ILE A 97 -17.99 -9.44 -3.42
CA ILE A 97 -17.77 -10.64 -2.58
C ILE A 97 -16.76 -11.57 -3.23
N ASN A 98 -16.93 -11.87 -4.51
CA ASN A 98 -16.07 -12.75 -5.29
C ASN A 98 -15.05 -11.91 -6.05
N TRP A 99 -13.77 -12.04 -5.68
CA TRP A 99 -12.70 -11.19 -6.18
C TRP A 99 -11.73 -11.95 -7.08
N LEU A 100 -11.31 -11.31 -8.17
CA LEU A 100 -10.21 -11.74 -9.02
C LEU A 100 -9.01 -10.80 -8.77
N HIS A 101 -7.88 -11.37 -8.38
CA HIS A 101 -6.64 -10.62 -8.22
C HIS A 101 -6.02 -10.34 -9.60
N LEU A 102 -5.57 -9.11 -9.79
CA LEU A 102 -4.92 -8.62 -11.02
C LEU A 102 -3.46 -8.24 -10.73
N PRO A 103 -2.64 -7.96 -11.77
CA PRO A 103 -1.32 -7.39 -11.59
C PRO A 103 -1.33 -6.08 -10.77
N PHE A 104 -0.18 -5.67 -10.24
CA PHE A 104 -0.07 -4.42 -9.50
C PHE A 104 -0.43 -3.22 -10.39
N ALA A 105 -1.26 -2.31 -9.89
CA ALA A 105 -1.69 -1.14 -10.63
C ALA A 105 -0.64 -0.03 -10.61
N MET A 106 0.02 0.18 -9.46
CA MET A 106 1.06 1.20 -9.29
C MET A 106 2.21 0.66 -8.44
N GLN A 107 3.44 0.93 -8.88
CA GLN A 107 4.68 0.51 -8.22
C GLN A 107 5.59 1.73 -8.00
N PRO A 108 6.45 1.75 -6.97
CA PRO A 108 7.43 2.81 -6.78
C PRO A 108 8.50 2.71 -7.87
N ASP A 109 8.49 3.66 -8.80
CA ASP A 109 9.36 3.64 -9.98
C ASP A 109 9.79 5.02 -10.47
N GLN A 110 9.36 6.08 -9.80
CA GLN A 110 9.78 7.47 -10.06
C GLN A 110 10.35 8.09 -8.78
N TRP A 111 11.19 9.12 -8.95
CA TRP A 111 11.83 9.81 -7.82
C TRP A 111 10.83 10.33 -6.78
N TYR A 112 9.64 10.75 -7.21
CA TYR A 112 8.60 11.33 -6.35
C TYR A 112 7.76 10.29 -5.59
N ASP A 113 7.98 8.99 -5.82
CA ASP A 113 7.30 7.90 -5.13
C ASP A 113 8.20 6.70 -4.84
N ILE A 114 9.53 6.89 -4.92
CA ILE A 114 10.50 5.81 -4.86
C ILE A 114 10.49 5.05 -3.54
N ASN A 115 10.09 5.72 -2.44
CA ASN A 115 9.96 5.11 -1.12
C ASN A 115 8.56 4.54 -0.86
N GLY A 116 7.61 4.76 -1.77
CA GLY A 116 6.31 4.10 -1.77
C GLY A 116 5.21 4.88 -2.49
N VAL A 117 4.29 4.12 -3.08
CA VAL A 117 3.02 4.62 -3.64
C VAL A 117 1.94 4.44 -2.58
N TRP A 118 1.69 5.47 -1.77
CA TRP A 118 0.78 5.39 -0.63
C TRP A 118 -0.67 5.68 -1.02
N THR A 119 -1.53 5.81 -0.01
CA THR A 119 -2.99 5.88 -0.16
C THR A 119 -3.43 7.01 -1.08
N GLY A 120 -4.50 6.73 -1.82
CA GLY A 120 -5.07 7.64 -2.79
C GLY A 120 -6.53 7.30 -3.10
N SER A 121 -7.16 8.18 -3.86
CA SER A 121 -8.58 8.12 -4.22
C SER A 121 -8.77 8.24 -5.72
N ALA A 122 -9.76 7.51 -6.25
CA ALA A 122 -10.19 7.61 -7.64
C ALA A 122 -11.25 8.72 -7.77
N THR A 123 -11.23 9.43 -8.88
CA THR A 123 -12.27 10.38 -9.30
C THR A 123 -12.60 10.14 -10.76
N ILE A 124 -13.90 10.00 -11.06
CA ILE A 124 -14.40 10.01 -12.43
C ILE A 124 -14.71 11.45 -12.79
N LEU A 125 -14.04 11.97 -13.80
CA LEU A 125 -14.22 13.33 -14.31
C LEU A 125 -15.50 13.44 -15.15
N PRO A 126 -16.03 14.66 -15.38
CA PRO A 126 -17.24 14.85 -16.18
C PRO A 126 -17.14 14.36 -17.63
N ASP A 127 -15.93 14.28 -18.19
CA ASP A 127 -15.67 13.74 -19.53
C ASP A 127 -15.51 12.22 -19.55
N GLY A 128 -15.74 11.54 -18.42
CA GLY A 128 -15.65 10.10 -18.26
C GLY A 128 -14.23 9.59 -17.98
N LYS A 129 -13.21 10.44 -17.98
CA LYS A 129 -11.85 10.02 -17.62
C LYS A 129 -11.78 9.64 -16.16
N ILE A 130 -10.92 8.67 -15.85
CA ILE A 130 -10.62 8.25 -14.49
C ILE A 130 -9.26 8.82 -14.12
N VAL A 131 -9.19 9.46 -12.96
CA VAL A 131 -7.96 9.98 -12.37
C VAL A 131 -7.80 9.39 -10.98
N MET A 132 -6.60 8.95 -10.66
CA MET A 132 -6.18 8.64 -9.30
C MET A 132 -5.26 9.74 -8.79
N LEU A 133 -5.60 10.29 -7.63
CA LEU A 133 -4.69 11.09 -6.83
C LEU A 133 -4.17 10.24 -5.69
N TYR A 134 -2.86 10.18 -5.51
CA TYR A 134 -2.21 9.39 -4.46
C TYR A 134 -1.04 10.16 -3.84
N THR A 135 -0.67 9.78 -2.62
CA THR A 135 0.54 10.31 -1.96
C THR A 135 1.74 9.45 -2.34
N GLY A 136 2.82 10.06 -2.84
CA GLY A 136 4.12 9.40 -3.00
C GLY A 136 5.09 9.82 -1.90
N ASP A 137 5.95 8.90 -1.50
CA ASP A 137 7.10 9.17 -0.62
C ASP A 137 8.36 9.33 -1.48
N THR A 138 8.87 10.56 -1.53
CA THR A 138 10.06 10.93 -2.32
C THR A 138 11.34 10.37 -1.71
N ASP A 139 12.45 10.44 -2.45
CA ASP A 139 13.80 10.10 -1.97
C ASP A 139 14.21 10.84 -0.68
N ASP A 140 13.78 12.09 -0.52
CA ASP A 140 14.01 12.91 0.67
C ASP A 140 13.01 12.67 1.82
N LEU A 141 12.20 11.59 1.74
CA LEU A 141 11.14 11.25 2.71
C LEU A 141 10.05 12.33 2.83
N VAL A 142 9.84 13.08 1.75
CA VAL A 142 8.79 14.10 1.63
C VAL A 142 7.57 13.50 0.96
N GLN A 143 6.41 13.69 1.59
CA GLN A 143 5.11 13.30 1.04
C GLN A 143 4.64 14.33 0.00
N VAL A 144 4.40 13.87 -1.23
CA VAL A 144 3.91 14.70 -2.33
C VAL A 144 2.67 14.08 -2.95
N GLN A 145 1.83 14.89 -3.59
CA GLN A 145 0.62 14.41 -4.25
C GLN A 145 0.88 14.19 -5.73
N ASN A 146 0.58 12.99 -6.21
CA ASN A 146 0.82 12.53 -7.56
C ASN A 146 -0.50 12.15 -8.23
N LEU A 147 -0.49 12.18 -9.55
CA LEU A 147 -1.62 11.85 -10.41
C LEU A 147 -1.28 10.64 -11.29
N ALA A 148 -2.22 9.71 -11.43
CA ALA A 148 -2.17 8.62 -12.40
C ALA A 148 -3.53 8.46 -13.10
N TYR A 149 -3.52 7.86 -14.29
CA TYR A 149 -4.73 7.57 -15.08
C TYR A 149 -4.57 6.26 -15.85
N PRO A 150 -5.67 5.57 -16.22
CA PRO A 150 -5.57 4.35 -17.01
C PRO A 150 -4.91 4.59 -18.36
N ALA A 151 -4.02 3.69 -18.78
CA ALA A 151 -3.41 3.74 -20.11
C ALA A 151 -4.43 3.49 -21.23
N ASN A 152 -5.46 2.68 -20.94
CA ASN A 152 -6.53 2.34 -21.86
C ASN A 152 -7.89 2.33 -21.14
N LEU A 153 -8.67 3.39 -21.30
CA LEU A 153 -9.98 3.50 -20.65
C LEU A 153 -11.04 2.52 -21.20
N SER A 154 -10.80 1.94 -22.38
CA SER A 154 -11.67 0.91 -22.97
C SER A 154 -11.40 -0.49 -22.42
N ASP A 155 -10.33 -0.69 -21.65
CA ASP A 155 -10.11 -1.92 -20.90
C ASP A 155 -11.00 -1.92 -19.65
N PRO A 156 -11.99 -2.83 -19.53
CA PRO A 156 -12.84 -2.90 -18.34
C PRO A 156 -12.07 -3.32 -17.08
N LEU A 157 -10.88 -3.91 -17.21
CA LEU A 157 -10.08 -4.37 -16.09
C LEU A 157 -9.10 -3.31 -15.58
N LEU A 158 -8.83 -2.27 -16.38
CA LEU A 158 -7.91 -1.17 -16.06
C LEU A 158 -6.53 -1.67 -15.58
N LEU A 159 -5.92 -2.57 -16.35
CA LEU A 159 -4.68 -3.25 -15.97
C LEU A 159 -3.48 -2.30 -15.91
N ASP A 160 -3.39 -1.39 -16.88
CA ASP A 160 -2.24 -0.53 -17.06
C ASP A 160 -2.54 0.92 -16.64
N TRP A 161 -1.63 1.52 -15.87
CA TRP A 161 -1.73 2.88 -15.37
C TRP A 161 -0.52 3.71 -15.79
N ILE A 162 -0.77 4.96 -16.16
CA ILE A 162 0.24 5.94 -16.53
C ILE A 162 0.29 6.99 -15.41
N LYS A 163 1.48 7.23 -14.87
CA LYS A 163 1.73 8.36 -13.96
C LYS A 163 1.89 9.64 -14.79
N TYR A 164 1.28 10.72 -14.31
CA TYR A 164 1.34 12.02 -14.99
C TYR A 164 2.80 12.51 -15.11
N PRO A 165 3.25 12.94 -16.30
CA PRO A 165 4.66 13.28 -16.51
C PRO A 165 5.19 14.43 -15.65
N ASP A 166 4.34 15.39 -15.27
CA ASP A 166 4.76 16.53 -14.43
C ASP A 166 4.46 16.31 -12.93
N ASN A 167 4.36 15.04 -12.50
CA ASN A 167 4.29 14.74 -11.08
C ASN A 167 5.57 15.21 -10.34
N PRO A 168 5.43 15.66 -9.08
CA PRO A 168 4.18 15.73 -8.30
C PRO A 168 3.32 16.97 -8.63
N VAL A 169 2.01 16.81 -8.52
CA VAL A 169 1.03 17.88 -8.79
C VAL A 169 0.78 18.79 -7.58
N MET A 170 1.09 18.34 -6.36
CA MET A 170 1.10 19.20 -5.16
C MET A 170 2.23 18.81 -4.22
N PHE A 171 2.91 19.83 -3.69
CA PHE A 171 3.95 19.72 -2.66
C PHE A 171 3.39 20.08 -1.28
N PRO A 172 4.08 19.74 -0.19
CA PRO A 172 3.76 20.26 1.13
C PRO A 172 3.68 21.79 1.12
N PRO A 173 2.74 22.39 1.89
CA PRO A 173 2.66 23.84 2.02
C PRO A 173 3.90 24.37 2.78
N PRO A 174 4.23 25.68 2.62
CA PRO A 174 5.34 26.28 3.34
C PRO A 174 5.29 26.03 4.85
N GLY A 175 6.40 25.60 5.44
CA GLY A 175 6.52 25.31 6.87
C GLY A 175 6.15 23.88 7.29
N ILE A 176 5.85 22.98 6.35
CA ILE A 176 5.64 21.55 6.59
C ILE A 176 6.63 20.73 5.74
N GLY A 177 7.35 19.80 6.36
CA GLY A 177 8.12 18.78 5.63
C GLY A 177 9.40 19.27 4.94
N SER A 178 9.88 20.48 5.26
CA SER A 178 11.22 20.94 4.88
C SER A 178 11.76 21.94 5.92
N THR A 179 12.95 21.66 6.45
CA THR A 179 13.93 22.64 6.95
C THR A 179 15.19 22.48 6.16
#